data_AF-A0A9P7L776-F1
#
_entry.id   AF-A0A9P7L776-F1
#
_cell.length_a   1.000
_cell.length_b   1.000
_cell.length_c   1.000
_cell.angle_alpha   90.00
_cell.angle_beta   90.00
_cell.angle_gamma   90.00
#
_symmetry.space_group_name_H-M   'P 1'
#
loop_
_entity.id
_entity.type
_entity.pdbx_description
1 polymer ?
#
loop_
_entity_poly.entity_id
_entity_poly.type
_entity_poly.pdbx_seq_one_letter_code
_entity_poly.pdbx_strand_id
1 'polypeptide(L)'
;MTFFFLRLRTAEISREIIDAITPLADDAPEEDYRLILQRDRKLQDFVKGLPEFCKLDPESMQKSEEICELRPFIYWQRISLHLGIHARICRLHRPYHLAAYSNPRYSYSRTMILASAYKILELRRMMDDPVAKLYFRPERYWIIFLHVTSAAVALAVNLSHNPNAPDADAIKEKVRRVYETLNKSRKNAESLIRGIEKNME
;
A
#
# COMPACT_ATOMS: atom_id res chain seq x y z
N MET A 1 -12.56 -19.23 5.28
CA MET A 1 -13.43 -18.16 5.82
C MET A 1 -12.66 -17.02 6.50
N THR A 2 -11.55 -17.25 7.20
CA THR A 2 -10.84 -16.20 7.96
C THR A 2 -10.50 -14.95 7.14
N PHE A 3 -9.95 -15.11 5.92
CA PHE A 3 -9.63 -13.96 5.07
C PHE A 3 -10.84 -13.11 4.69
N PHE A 4 -12.03 -13.72 4.52
CA PHE A 4 -13.26 -12.99 4.25
C PHE A 4 -13.63 -12.08 5.43
N PHE A 5 -13.53 -12.58 6.66
CA PHE A 5 -13.74 -11.76 7.87
C PHE A 5 -12.73 -10.62 7.98
N LEU A 6 -11.44 -10.89 7.69
CA LEU A 6 -10.42 -9.85 7.69
C LEU A 6 -10.71 -8.75 6.66
N ARG A 7 -11.18 -9.12 5.45
CA ARG A 7 -11.61 -8.17 4.44
C ARG A 7 -12.82 -7.36 4.88
N LEU A 8 -13.80 -7.98 5.52
CA LEU A 8 -14.98 -7.29 6.06
C LEU A 8 -14.58 -6.27 7.12
N ARG A 9 -13.76 -6.67 8.10
CA ARG A 9 -13.22 -5.76 9.13
C ARG A 9 -12.42 -4.61 8.52
N THR A 10 -11.58 -4.90 7.52
CA THR A 10 -10.87 -3.85 6.80
C THR A 10 -11.83 -2.89 6.10
N ALA A 11 -12.91 -3.39 5.50
CA ALA A 11 -13.93 -2.56 4.84
C ALA A 11 -14.69 -1.67 5.83
N GLU A 12 -15.03 -2.17 7.02
CA GLU A 12 -15.64 -1.38 8.11
C GLU A 12 -14.71 -0.21 8.50
N ILE A 13 -13.44 -0.50 8.80
CA ILE A 13 -12.46 0.55 9.12
C ILE A 13 -12.28 1.52 7.94
N SER A 14 -12.32 1.02 6.70
CA SER A 14 -12.25 1.87 5.50
C SER A 14 -13.37 2.88 5.48
N ARG A 15 -14.60 2.45 5.76
CA ARG A 15 -15.77 3.33 5.76
C ARG A 15 -15.60 4.43 6.80
N GLU A 16 -15.19 4.08 8.01
CA GLU A 16 -14.94 5.06 9.08
C GLU A 16 -13.84 6.08 8.72
N ILE A 17 -12.84 5.66 7.95
CA ILE A 17 -11.79 6.55 7.42
C ILE A 17 -12.37 7.50 6.37
N ILE A 18 -13.19 6.99 5.44
CA ILE A 18 -13.82 7.82 4.42
C ILE A 18 -14.77 8.83 5.05
N ASP A 19 -15.58 8.39 6.02
CA ASP A 19 -16.52 9.25 6.73
C ASP A 19 -15.77 10.34 7.53
N ALA A 20 -14.55 10.06 8.00
CA ALA A 20 -13.69 11.05 8.66
C ALA A 20 -12.97 12.01 7.70
N ILE A 21 -12.63 11.57 6.47
CA ILE A 21 -11.85 12.39 5.51
C ILE A 21 -12.74 13.23 4.60
N THR A 22 -13.94 12.76 4.25
CA THR A 22 -14.85 13.47 3.32
C THR A 22 -15.16 14.91 3.74
N PRO A 23 -15.32 15.24 5.04
CA PRO A 23 -15.50 16.63 5.49
C PRO A 23 -14.25 17.52 5.36
N LEU A 24 -13.07 16.94 5.17
CA LEU A 24 -11.76 17.63 5.22
C LEU A 24 -11.30 18.20 3.88
N ALA A 25 -12.16 18.15 2.84
CA ALA A 25 -11.82 18.61 1.50
C ALA A 25 -11.76 20.16 1.39
N ASP A 26 -12.39 20.87 2.33
CA ASP A 26 -12.33 22.33 2.47
C ASP A 26 -11.76 22.69 3.86
N ASP A 27 -10.64 23.42 3.87
CA ASP A 27 -9.96 24.04 5.04
C ASP A 27 -10.14 23.32 6.39
N ALA A 28 -9.51 22.14 6.52
CA ALA A 28 -9.61 21.26 7.69
C ALA A 28 -9.11 21.90 9.02
N PRO A 29 -9.98 22.19 10.01
CA PRO A 29 -9.58 22.65 11.34
C PRO A 29 -8.74 21.65 12.15
N GLU A 30 -8.13 22.16 13.22
CA GLU A 30 -7.19 21.46 14.10
C GLU A 30 -7.80 20.23 14.84
N GLU A 31 -9.12 20.22 15.03
CA GLU A 31 -9.89 19.10 15.60
C GLU A 31 -9.84 17.84 14.73
N ASP A 32 -9.63 18.02 13.42
CA ASP A 32 -9.60 16.93 12.44
C ASP A 32 -8.37 16.04 12.62
N TYR A 33 -7.25 16.60 13.10
CA TYR A 33 -6.03 15.82 13.21
C TYR A 33 -6.12 14.73 14.28
N ARG A 34 -6.83 14.99 15.39
CA ARG A 34 -7.04 13.97 16.43
C ARG A 34 -7.85 12.79 15.91
N LEU A 35 -8.87 13.07 15.10
CA LEU A 35 -9.70 12.04 14.49
C LEU A 35 -8.86 11.13 13.58
N ILE A 36 -7.97 11.72 12.80
CA ILE A 36 -7.04 11.03 11.92
C ILE A 36 -6.13 10.08 12.69
N LEU A 37 -5.55 10.54 13.81
CA LEU A 37 -4.72 9.70 14.68
C LEU A 37 -5.51 8.55 15.32
N GLN A 38 -6.78 8.77 15.69
CA GLN A 38 -7.63 7.71 16.22
C GLN A 38 -7.93 6.64 15.16
N ARG A 39 -8.21 7.05 13.91
CA ARG A 39 -8.46 6.12 12.80
C ARG A 39 -7.20 5.34 12.43
N ASP A 40 -6.02 5.97 12.45
CA ASP A 40 -4.76 5.26 12.24
C ASP A 40 -4.52 4.23 13.35
N ARG A 41 -4.70 4.61 14.62
CA ARG A 41 -4.55 3.66 15.74
C ARG A 41 -5.44 2.43 15.57
N LYS A 42 -6.68 2.59 15.11
CA LYS A 42 -7.57 1.46 14.83
C LYS A 42 -7.03 0.53 13.73
N LEU A 43 -6.42 1.08 12.67
CA LEU A 43 -5.72 0.27 11.67
C LEU A 43 -4.51 -0.45 12.27
N GLN A 44 -3.70 0.24 13.07
CA GLN A 44 -2.51 -0.37 13.70
C GLN A 44 -2.90 -1.52 14.64
N ASP A 45 -3.95 -1.33 15.44
CA ASP A 45 -4.42 -2.35 16.37
C ASP A 45 -5.04 -3.55 15.62
N PHE A 46 -5.74 -3.30 14.50
CA PHE A 46 -6.18 -4.37 13.60
C PHE A 46 -5.00 -5.18 13.04
N VAL A 47 -3.92 -4.51 12.59
CA VAL A 47 -2.71 -5.18 12.09
C VAL A 47 -2.05 -6.03 13.17
N LYS A 48 -1.93 -5.51 14.40
CA LYS A 48 -1.35 -6.25 15.54
C LYS A 48 -2.17 -7.49 15.88
N GLY A 49 -3.49 -7.40 15.78
CA GLY A 49 -4.43 -8.48 16.07
C GLY A 49 -4.64 -9.49 14.93
N LEU A 50 -3.90 -9.37 13.82
CA LEU A 50 -4.01 -10.34 12.72
C LEU A 50 -3.59 -11.74 13.17
N PRO A 51 -4.20 -12.80 12.60
CA PRO A 51 -3.70 -14.15 12.79
C PRO A 51 -2.29 -14.27 12.19
N GLU A 52 -1.49 -15.18 12.75
CA GLU A 52 -0.06 -15.33 12.44
C GLU A 52 0.23 -15.49 10.95
N PHE A 53 -0.53 -16.36 10.26
CA PHE A 53 -0.42 -16.56 8.81
C PHE A 53 -0.80 -15.33 7.95
N CYS A 54 -1.33 -14.26 8.55
CA CYS A 54 -1.59 -12.99 7.89
C CYS A 54 -0.62 -11.88 8.30
N LYS A 55 0.32 -12.11 9.22
CA LYS A 55 1.33 -11.12 9.60
C LYS A 55 2.51 -11.14 8.63
N LEU A 56 3.23 -10.01 8.56
CA LEU A 56 4.40 -9.81 7.69
C LEU A 56 5.73 -9.81 8.44
N ASP A 57 5.73 -9.91 9.76
CA ASP A 57 6.99 -10.03 10.50
C ASP A 57 7.67 -11.38 10.16
N PRO A 58 9.01 -11.41 10.06
CA PRO A 58 9.75 -12.60 9.64
C PRO A 58 9.42 -13.85 10.46
N GLU A 59 9.21 -13.70 11.77
CA GLU A 59 8.88 -14.80 12.67
C GLU A 59 7.54 -15.45 12.29
N SER A 60 6.48 -14.65 12.16
CA SER A 60 5.17 -15.14 11.74
C SER A 60 5.20 -15.71 10.32
N MET A 61 6.01 -15.13 9.42
CA MET A 61 6.18 -15.66 8.07
C MET A 61 6.81 -17.04 8.07
N GLN A 62 7.86 -17.25 8.87
CA GLN A 62 8.53 -18.53 9.02
C GLN A 62 7.61 -19.58 9.63
N LYS A 63 6.93 -19.25 10.73
CA LYS A 63 6.01 -20.18 11.40
C LYS A 63 4.79 -20.59 10.56
N SER A 64 4.47 -19.81 9.53
CA SER A 64 3.38 -20.09 8.60
C SER A 64 3.84 -20.53 7.21
N GLU A 65 5.11 -20.89 7.06
CA GLU A 65 5.68 -21.36 5.79
C GLU A 65 4.97 -22.62 5.29
N GLU A 66 4.86 -23.66 6.13
CA GLU A 66 4.20 -24.93 5.79
C GLU A 66 2.76 -24.75 5.29
N ILE A 67 1.96 -23.93 5.98
CA ILE A 67 0.57 -23.68 5.54
C ILE A 67 0.53 -22.87 4.23
N CYS A 68 1.51 -21.99 3.98
CA CYS A 68 1.60 -21.27 2.72
C CYS A 68 2.01 -22.21 1.57
N GLU A 69 2.85 -23.21 1.81
CA GLU A 69 3.18 -24.23 0.80
C GLU A 69 1.96 -25.09 0.47
N LEU A 70 1.22 -25.56 1.48
CA LEU A 70 0.01 -26.37 1.32
C LEU A 70 -1.16 -25.57 0.71
N ARG A 71 -1.19 -24.25 0.94
CA ARG A 71 -2.25 -23.33 0.52
C ARG A 71 -1.64 -22.00 0.01
N PRO A 72 -1.03 -21.97 -1.19
CA PRO A 72 -0.29 -20.79 -1.68
C PRO A 72 -1.11 -19.51 -1.81
N PHE A 73 -2.44 -19.61 -1.96
CA PHE A 73 -3.30 -18.44 -1.95
C PHE A 73 -3.25 -17.66 -0.62
N ILE A 74 -2.83 -18.27 0.50
CA ILE A 74 -2.67 -17.59 1.79
C ILE A 74 -1.57 -16.52 1.71
N TYR A 75 -0.47 -16.82 1.03
CA TYR A 75 0.60 -15.86 0.79
C TYR A 75 0.07 -14.63 0.05
N TRP A 76 -0.74 -14.86 -0.98
CA TRP A 76 -1.41 -13.79 -1.73
C TRP A 76 -2.41 -12.99 -0.86
N GLN A 77 -3.22 -13.68 -0.06
CA GLN A 77 -4.18 -13.06 0.85
C GLN A 77 -3.48 -12.14 1.86
N ARG A 78 -2.36 -12.60 2.44
CA ARG A 78 -1.49 -11.82 3.32
C ARG A 78 -1.02 -10.54 2.61
N ILE A 79 -0.39 -10.67 1.44
CA ILE A 79 0.14 -9.51 0.71
C ILE A 79 -0.98 -8.52 0.36
N SER A 80 -2.13 -9.02 -0.13
CA SER A 80 -3.28 -8.20 -0.52
C SER A 80 -3.86 -7.41 0.63
N LEU A 81 -3.99 -8.06 1.79
CA LEU A 81 -4.52 -7.45 3.01
C LEU A 81 -3.66 -6.26 3.41
N HIS A 82 -2.34 -6.47 3.51
CA HIS A 82 -1.40 -5.42 3.89
C HIS A 82 -1.30 -4.32 2.84
N LEU A 83 -1.35 -4.64 1.54
CA LEU A 83 -1.38 -3.63 0.49
C LEU A 83 -2.57 -2.69 0.67
N GLY A 84 -3.75 -3.26 0.93
CA GLY A 84 -4.97 -2.51 1.19
C GLY A 84 -4.87 -1.63 2.44
N ILE A 85 -4.31 -2.16 3.53
CA ILE A 85 -4.13 -1.44 4.80
C ILE A 85 -3.17 -0.25 4.60
N HIS A 86 -1.98 -0.48 4.04
CA HIS A 86 -1.01 0.60 3.83
C HIS A 86 -1.52 1.66 2.86
N ALA A 87 -2.28 1.28 1.83
CA ALA A 87 -2.92 2.26 0.95
C ALA A 87 -3.90 3.18 1.70
N ARG A 88 -4.60 2.65 2.71
CA ARG A 88 -5.51 3.43 3.56
C ARG A 88 -4.75 4.34 4.51
N ILE A 89 -3.65 3.87 5.12
CA ILE A 89 -2.76 4.71 5.93
C ILE A 89 -2.23 5.87 5.08
N CYS A 90 -1.76 5.60 3.85
CA CYS A 90 -1.30 6.66 2.96
C CYS A 90 -2.41 7.66 2.62
N ARG A 91 -3.64 7.18 2.35
CA ARG A 91 -4.79 8.07 2.09
C ARG A 91 -5.15 8.91 3.31
N LEU A 92 -5.18 8.29 4.49
CA LEU A 92 -5.53 8.92 5.77
C LEU A 92 -4.59 10.06 6.15
N HIS A 93 -3.28 9.86 5.97
CA HIS A 93 -2.28 10.87 6.32
C HIS A 93 -1.93 11.84 5.20
N ARG A 94 -2.49 11.68 4.00
CA ARG A 94 -2.16 12.51 2.82
C ARG A 94 -2.32 14.02 3.07
N PRO A 95 -3.43 14.53 3.67
CA PRO A 95 -3.59 15.97 3.89
C PRO A 95 -2.47 16.56 4.77
N TYR A 96 -2.03 15.79 5.76
CA TYR A 96 -1.05 16.23 6.75
C TYR A 96 0.40 15.96 6.33
N HIS A 97 0.62 15.22 5.24
CA HIS A 97 1.97 14.95 4.73
C HIS A 97 2.67 16.24 4.29
N LEU A 98 1.98 17.08 3.50
CA LEU A 98 2.53 18.36 3.06
C LEU A 98 2.58 19.37 4.21
N ALA A 99 1.53 19.42 5.03
CA ALA A 99 1.46 20.32 6.18
C ALA A 99 2.60 20.08 7.18
N ALA A 100 3.13 18.85 7.28
CA ALA A 100 4.25 18.51 8.16
C ALA A 100 5.56 19.23 7.83
N TYR A 101 5.74 19.73 6.60
CA TYR A 101 6.94 20.52 6.26
C TYR A 101 6.90 21.93 6.83
N SER A 102 5.70 22.48 7.04
CA SER A 102 5.52 23.81 7.63
C SER A 102 5.18 23.76 9.12
N ASN A 103 4.64 22.65 9.60
CA ASN A 103 4.21 22.49 11.00
C ASN A 103 4.64 21.12 11.58
N PRO A 104 5.61 21.10 12.51
CA PRO A 104 6.13 19.87 13.13
C PRO A 104 5.09 19.01 13.87
N ARG A 105 3.95 19.59 14.24
CA ARG A 105 2.82 18.85 14.85
C ARG A 105 2.37 17.67 14.00
N TYR A 106 2.53 17.75 12.69
CA TYR A 106 2.12 16.70 11.75
C TYR A 106 3.23 15.70 11.40
N SER A 107 4.37 15.75 12.09
CA SER A 107 5.53 14.86 11.87
C SER A 107 5.16 13.38 11.90
N TYR A 108 4.26 12.97 12.80
CA TYR A 108 3.74 11.59 12.85
C TYR A 108 3.10 11.17 11.53
N SER A 109 2.26 12.02 10.93
CA SER A 109 1.63 11.72 9.64
C SER A 109 2.64 11.52 8.53
N ARG A 110 3.69 12.35 8.49
CA ARG A 110 4.79 12.20 7.54
C ARG A 110 5.51 10.87 7.75
N THR A 111 5.80 10.48 8.98
CA THR A 111 6.40 9.17 9.28
C THR A 111 5.52 8.02 8.80
N MET A 112 4.21 8.06 9.10
CA MET A 112 3.29 6.97 8.79
C MET A 112 3.03 6.80 7.28
N ILE A 113 2.86 7.90 6.54
CA ILE A 113 2.67 7.85 5.09
C ILE A 113 3.93 7.32 4.38
N LEU A 114 5.13 7.74 4.81
CA LEU A 114 6.38 7.29 4.20
C LEU A 114 6.66 5.83 4.49
N ALA A 115 6.52 5.40 5.75
CA ALA A 115 6.66 3.99 6.13
C ALA A 115 5.69 3.09 5.34
N SER A 116 4.43 3.52 5.21
CA SER A 116 3.42 2.79 4.44
C SER A 116 3.69 2.81 2.94
N ALA A 117 4.16 3.92 2.39
CA ALA A 117 4.54 4.01 0.98
C ALA A 117 5.69 3.03 0.66
N TYR A 118 6.71 2.96 1.50
CA TYR A 118 7.76 1.96 1.36
C TYR A 118 7.23 0.53 1.42
N LYS A 119 6.35 0.25 2.39
CA LYS A 119 5.77 -1.09 2.52
C LYS A 119 4.94 -1.47 1.30
N ILE A 120 4.21 -0.53 0.67
CA ILE A 120 3.49 -0.78 -0.60
C ILE A 120 4.46 -1.18 -1.72
N LEU A 121 5.60 -0.50 -1.87
CA LEU A 121 6.60 -0.84 -2.88
C LEU A 121 7.19 -2.23 -2.63
N GLU A 122 7.49 -2.56 -1.38
CA GLU A 122 7.97 -3.88 -0.97
C GLU A 122 6.92 -4.96 -1.26
N LEU A 123 5.66 -4.73 -0.89
CA LEU A 123 4.57 -5.65 -1.14
C LEU A 123 4.38 -5.89 -2.63
N ARG A 124 4.44 -4.86 -3.48
CA ARG A 124 4.40 -5.03 -4.93
C ARG A 124 5.52 -5.93 -5.43
N ARG A 125 6.74 -5.79 -4.89
CA ARG A 125 7.87 -6.66 -5.22
C ARG A 125 7.63 -8.09 -4.76
N MET A 126 7.02 -8.31 -3.59
CA MET A 126 6.64 -9.66 -3.14
C MET A 126 5.63 -10.32 -4.08
N MET A 127 4.77 -9.56 -4.76
CA MET A 127 3.87 -10.11 -5.80
C MET A 127 4.61 -10.59 -7.05
N ASP A 128 5.87 -10.19 -7.25
CA ASP A 128 6.68 -10.67 -8.36
C ASP A 128 7.30 -12.04 -8.11
N ASP A 129 7.19 -12.56 -6.89
CA ASP A 129 7.63 -13.90 -6.52
C ASP A 129 7.02 -14.97 -7.43
N PRO A 130 7.79 -15.97 -7.91
CA PRO A 130 7.28 -17.00 -8.80
C PRO A 130 6.09 -17.76 -8.23
N VAL A 131 6.08 -18.04 -6.92
CA VAL A 131 4.99 -18.73 -6.24
C VAL A 131 3.74 -17.85 -6.23
N ALA A 132 3.88 -16.56 -5.95
CA ALA A 132 2.76 -15.61 -6.01
C ALA A 132 2.17 -15.52 -7.43
N LYS A 133 3.03 -15.50 -8.46
CA LYS A 133 2.64 -15.38 -9.87
C LYS A 133 1.85 -16.56 -10.42
N LEU A 134 1.99 -17.76 -9.84
CA LEU A 134 1.21 -18.93 -10.24
C LEU A 134 -0.29 -18.74 -9.98
N TYR A 135 -0.63 -18.05 -8.89
CA TYR A 135 -2.01 -17.89 -8.45
C TYR A 135 -2.58 -16.51 -8.73
N PHE A 136 -1.72 -15.52 -8.96
CA PHE A 136 -2.14 -14.14 -9.10
C PHE A 136 -1.24 -13.33 -10.04
N ARG A 137 -1.85 -12.62 -10.99
CA ARG A 137 -1.13 -11.72 -11.91
C ARG A 137 -1.39 -10.27 -11.52
N PRO A 138 -0.51 -9.61 -10.75
CA PRO A 138 -0.76 -8.26 -10.23
C PRO A 138 -0.97 -7.21 -11.32
N GLU A 139 -0.43 -7.45 -12.51
CA GLU A 139 -0.57 -6.58 -13.67
C GLU A 139 -2.00 -6.44 -14.17
N ARG A 140 -2.88 -7.40 -13.85
CA ARG A 140 -4.29 -7.38 -14.26
C ARG A 140 -5.19 -6.57 -13.34
N TYR A 141 -4.67 -6.07 -12.22
CA TYR A 141 -5.46 -5.42 -11.19
C TYR A 141 -5.09 -3.95 -11.07
N TRP A 142 -5.91 -3.10 -11.71
CA TRP A 142 -5.70 -1.65 -11.76
C TRP A 142 -5.51 -1.02 -10.36
N ILE A 143 -6.19 -1.55 -9.35
CA ILE A 143 -6.13 -1.05 -7.98
C ILE A 143 -4.71 -1.14 -7.38
N ILE A 144 -3.94 -2.16 -7.77
CA ILE A 144 -2.54 -2.31 -7.36
C ILE A 144 -1.71 -1.19 -7.99
N PHE A 145 -1.91 -0.94 -9.29
CA PHE A 145 -1.26 0.16 -9.99
C PHE A 145 -1.57 1.51 -9.31
N LEU A 146 -2.83 1.77 -8.96
CA LEU A 146 -3.23 2.98 -8.24
C LEU A 146 -2.51 3.14 -6.90
N HIS A 147 -2.49 2.09 -6.08
CA HIS A 147 -1.86 2.15 -4.75
C HIS A 147 -0.36 2.35 -4.83
N VAL A 148 0.31 1.63 -5.75
CA VAL A 148 1.75 1.75 -5.97
C VAL A 148 2.11 3.14 -6.50
N THR A 149 1.32 3.67 -7.44
CA THR A 149 1.52 5.03 -7.96
C THR A 149 1.33 6.08 -6.85
N SER A 150 0.30 5.94 -6.03
CA SER A 150 0.05 6.84 -4.89
C SER A 150 1.20 6.82 -3.88
N ALA A 151 1.77 5.64 -3.60
CA ALA A 151 2.95 5.50 -2.75
C ALA A 151 4.19 6.16 -3.37
N ALA A 152 4.43 5.95 -4.67
CA ALA A 152 5.54 6.59 -5.39
C ALA A 152 5.44 8.12 -5.36
N VAL A 153 4.24 8.68 -5.55
CA VAL A 153 4.00 10.12 -5.43
C VAL A 153 4.31 10.63 -4.02
N ALA A 154 3.89 9.93 -2.96
CA ALA A 154 4.22 10.32 -1.59
C ALA A 154 5.75 10.35 -1.35
N LEU A 155 6.49 9.37 -1.86
CA LEU A 155 7.95 9.35 -1.76
C LEU A 155 8.62 10.44 -2.59
N ALA A 156 8.11 10.73 -3.79
CA ALA A 156 8.61 11.81 -4.65
C ALA A 156 8.42 13.19 -4.00
N VAL A 157 7.27 13.43 -3.37
CA VAL A 157 7.01 14.65 -2.57
C VAL A 157 8.00 14.77 -1.41
N ASN A 158 8.35 13.67 -0.74
CA ASN A 158 9.34 13.71 0.32
C ASN A 158 10.74 14.06 -0.19
N LEU A 159 11.13 13.47 -1.32
CA LEU A 159 12.40 13.76 -1.99
C LEU A 159 12.50 15.20 -2.46
N SER A 160 11.41 15.80 -2.96
CA SER A 160 11.43 17.19 -3.40
C SER A 160 11.67 18.17 -2.26
N HIS A 161 11.19 17.85 -1.05
CA HIS A 161 11.38 18.67 0.15
C HIS A 161 12.68 18.33 0.91
N ASN A 162 13.25 17.15 0.70
CA ASN A 162 14.49 16.69 1.37
C ASN A 162 15.46 16.04 0.36
N PRO A 163 15.95 16.79 -0.64
CA PRO A 163 16.74 16.21 -1.72
C PRO A 163 18.07 15.63 -1.28
N ASN A 164 18.59 16.12 -0.14
CA ASN A 164 19.89 15.74 0.43
C ASN A 164 19.75 14.84 1.67
N ALA A 165 18.57 14.23 1.89
CA ALA A 165 18.40 13.28 2.98
C ALA A 165 19.38 12.10 2.80
N PRO A 166 19.96 11.53 3.87
CA PRO A 166 20.92 10.43 3.77
C PRO A 166 20.37 9.21 3.01
N ASP A 167 19.05 8.99 3.03
CA ASP A 167 18.38 7.90 2.33
C ASP A 167 17.88 8.28 0.93
N ALA A 168 18.01 9.53 0.49
CA ALA A 168 17.40 10.09 -0.73
C ALA A 168 17.67 9.25 -1.98
N ASP A 169 18.92 8.84 -2.20
CA ASP A 169 19.27 8.04 -3.38
C ASP A 169 18.72 6.61 -3.33
N ALA A 170 18.64 6.02 -2.14
CA ALA A 170 17.99 4.73 -1.95
C ALA A 170 16.47 4.82 -2.22
N ILE A 171 15.83 5.94 -1.86
CA ILE A 171 14.41 6.18 -2.20
C ILE A 171 14.24 6.30 -3.71
N LYS A 172 15.06 7.14 -4.37
CA LYS A 172 15.01 7.35 -5.82
C LYS A 172 15.11 6.03 -6.57
N GLU A 173 16.06 5.18 -6.17
CA GLU A 173 16.25 3.88 -6.78
C GLU A 173 15.06 2.94 -6.56
N LYS A 174 14.49 2.88 -5.35
CA LYS A 174 13.28 2.10 -5.07
C LYS A 174 12.09 2.56 -5.93
N VAL A 175 11.86 3.88 -6.01
CA VAL A 175 10.77 4.46 -6.81
C VAL A 175 10.99 4.16 -8.30
N ARG A 176 12.21 4.33 -8.81
CA ARG A 176 12.57 4.03 -10.20
C ARG A 176 12.31 2.57 -10.56
N ARG A 177 12.78 1.62 -9.75
CA ARG A 177 12.56 0.18 -10.01
C ARG A 177 11.09 -0.18 -10.09
N VAL A 178 10.28 0.36 -9.17
CA VAL A 178 8.85 0.09 -9.18
C VAL A 178 8.18 0.71 -10.40
N TYR A 179 8.56 1.93 -10.78
CA TYR A 179 8.07 2.56 -12.01
C TYR A 179 8.40 1.72 -13.26
N GLU A 180 9.61 1.16 -13.34
CA GLU A 180 10.01 0.27 -14.45
C GLU A 180 9.18 -1.01 -14.48
N THR A 181 8.92 -1.63 -13.33
CA THR A 181 8.04 -2.80 -13.23
C THR A 181 6.63 -2.48 -13.70
N LEU A 182 6.05 -1.36 -13.26
CA LEU A 182 4.72 -0.93 -13.70
C LEU A 182 4.67 -0.64 -15.20
N ASN A 183 5.70 0.00 -15.75
CA ASN A 183 5.76 0.33 -17.17
C ASN A 183 5.89 -0.92 -18.05
N LYS A 184 6.63 -1.94 -17.60
CA LYS A 184 6.67 -3.26 -18.26
C LYS A 184 5.28 -3.92 -18.28
N SER A 185 4.57 -3.89 -17.15
CA SER A 185 3.21 -4.42 -17.05
C SER A 185 2.24 -3.76 -18.04
N ARG A 186 2.32 -2.43 -18.19
CA ARG A 186 1.52 -1.67 -19.17
C ARG A 186 1.83 -2.08 -20.61
N LYS A 187 3.10 -2.15 -20.99
CA LYS A 187 3.52 -2.57 -22.34
C LYS A 187 3.04 -3.97 -22.70
N ASN A 188 3.04 -4.89 -21.73
CA ASN A 188 2.52 -6.25 -21.92
C ASN A 188 1.01 -6.26 -22.19
N ALA A 189 0.24 -5.41 -21.50
CA ALA A 189 -1.19 -5.27 -21.74
C ALA A 189 -1.48 -4.70 -23.13
N GLU A 190 -0.75 -3.67 -23.55
CA GLU A 190 -0.87 -3.09 -24.91
C GLU A 190 -0.53 -4.11 -26.01
N SER A 191 0.48 -4.96 -25.77
CA SER A 191 0.83 -6.03 -26.71
C SER A 191 -0.25 -7.11 -26.84
N LEU A 192 -0.93 -7.42 -25.73
CA LEU A 192 -2.04 -8.38 -25.73
C LEU A 192 -3.24 -7.83 -26.50
N ILE A 193 -3.58 -6.56 -26.29
CA ILE A 193 -4.68 -5.86 -27.01
C ILE A 193 -4.42 -5.89 -28.52
N ARG A 194 -3.22 -5.48 -28.95
CA ARG A 194 -2.82 -5.54 -30.37
C ARG A 194 -2.90 -6.96 -30.94
N GLY A 195 -2.57 -7.97 -30.13
CA GLY A 195 -2.70 -9.37 -30.53
C GLY A 195 -4.14 -9.83 -30.70
N ILE A 196 -5.08 -9.32 -29.90
CA ILE A 196 -6.52 -9.60 -30.04
C ILE A 196 -7.06 -8.90 -31.30
N GLU A 197 -6.74 -7.62 -31.50
CA GLU A 197 -7.15 -6.84 -32.67
C GLU A 197 -6.73 -7.52 -33.97
N LYS A 198 -5.47 -7.97 -34.06
CA LYS A 198 -4.93 -8.68 -35.23
C LYS A 198 -5.60 -10.03 -35.52
N ASN A 199 -6.16 -10.70 -34.51
CA ASN A 199 -6.86 -11.98 -34.70
C ASN A 199 -8.37 -11.80 -34.95
N MET A 200 -8.87 -10.56 -34.89
CA MET A 200 -10.26 -10.21 -35.19
C MET A 200 -10.44 -9.61 -36.60
N GLU A 201 -9.34 -9.39 -37.33
CA GLU A 201 -9.30 -9.11 -38.76
C GLU A 201 -9.23 -10.41 -39.57
#